data_AF-A0A815IU09-F1
#
_entry.id   AF-A0A815IU09-F1
#
_cell.length_a   1.000
_cell.length_b   1.000
_cell.length_c   1.000
_cell.angle_alpha   90.00
_cell.angle_beta   90.00
_cell.angle_gamma   90.00
#
_symmetry.space_group_name_H-M   'P 1'
#
loop_
_entity.id
_entity.type
_entity.pdbx_description
1 polymer ?
#
loop_
_entity_poly.entity_id
_entity_poly.type
_entity_poly.pdbx_seq_one_letter_code
_entity_poly.pdbx_strand_id
1 'polypeptide(L)'
;MTKQNHEISIDYPYTKSNFSIKLIFDILTPRPHFIIIHHEKYRKLNATENEIQQIIELISEFLLSKPQYDNNAILSFHCGKWYQQNHKHFHAHLCVPKKPYCQEAKIMITSKTTNNHWLSSIDYLNQLHKDFILSKIKYNHYQNKCISMAYLCFNDPISYYVPLYEFNTSKFTLVFLASSPRIGIIAKKTNIDLKILYYFMNNFYLLVRKKLSLINSLYENFGVHLCLYVRGRKKNQTHLCERYDRILINDSNQIKLVRIVGYIQMDEQLYLRWLPTIFHQIWLNEFQKSQHLVQT
;
A
#
# COMPACT_ATOMS: atom_id res chain seq x y z
N MET A 1 2.43 24.80 19.51
CA MET A 1 1.48 23.66 19.62
C MET A 1 2.27 22.37 19.39
N THR A 2 2.51 21.62 20.46
CA THR A 2 3.20 20.34 20.46
C THR A 2 2.34 19.29 19.76
N LYS A 3 2.89 18.56 18.78
CA LYS A 3 2.24 17.39 18.17
C LYS A 3 1.98 16.37 19.27
N GLN A 4 0.76 16.31 19.80
CA GLN A 4 0.33 15.17 20.60
C GLN A 4 0.38 13.95 19.69
N ASN A 5 1.13 12.93 20.09
CA ASN A 5 1.20 11.66 19.38
C ASN A 5 -0.19 11.02 19.39
N HIS A 6 -0.91 11.11 18.27
CA HIS A 6 -2.23 10.52 18.05
C HIS A 6 -2.15 9.05 17.60
N GLU A 7 -0.98 8.43 17.74
CA GLU A 7 -0.72 7.05 17.35
C GLU A 7 -0.82 6.14 18.58
N ILE A 8 -1.84 5.28 18.62
CA ILE A 8 -1.93 4.21 19.62
C ILE A 8 -1.33 2.95 18.99
N SER A 9 -0.20 2.49 19.51
CA SER A 9 0.40 1.22 19.13
C SER A 9 0.12 0.17 20.20
N ILE A 10 -0.53 -0.93 19.80
CA ILE A 10 -0.80 -2.08 20.68
C ILE A 10 -0.09 -3.29 20.11
N ASP A 11 0.80 -3.88 20.90
CA ASP A 11 1.39 -5.18 20.57
C ASP A 11 0.28 -6.22 20.45
N TYR A 12 0.26 -6.90 19.31
CA TYR A 12 -0.73 -7.92 18.99
C TYR A 12 -0.08 -9.29 19.26
N PRO A 13 -0.82 -10.31 19.77
CA PRO A 13 -0.25 -11.58 20.25
C PRO A 13 0.17 -12.53 19.10
N TYR A 14 0.68 -11.97 18.00
CA TYR A 14 1.23 -12.70 16.87
C TYR A 14 2.68 -12.28 16.67
N THR A 15 3.57 -13.20 16.98
CA THR A 15 5.02 -13.04 16.82
C THR A 15 5.58 -14.24 16.06
N LYS A 16 6.62 -13.99 15.26
CA LYS A 16 7.34 -15.04 14.54
C LYS A 16 8.81 -14.67 14.54
N SER A 17 9.63 -15.40 15.30
CA SER A 17 11.08 -15.20 15.41
C SER A 17 11.47 -13.72 15.56
N ASN A 18 11.71 -13.03 14.44
CA ASN A 18 12.18 -11.65 14.38
C ASN A 18 11.07 -10.62 14.15
N PHE A 19 9.80 -11.01 14.00
CA PHE A 19 8.71 -10.10 13.67
C PHE A 19 7.57 -10.15 14.67
N SER A 20 6.96 -8.99 14.88
CA SER A 20 5.71 -8.84 15.62
C SER A 20 4.69 -8.07 14.79
N ILE A 21 3.42 -8.43 14.96
CA ILE A 21 2.30 -7.62 14.48
C ILE A 21 1.98 -6.59 15.56
N LYS A 22 1.93 -5.32 15.16
CA LYS A 22 1.40 -4.24 15.98
C LYS A 22 0.14 -3.69 15.35
N LEU A 23 -0.88 -3.54 16.16
CA LEU A 23 -2.02 -2.72 15.80
C LEU A 23 -1.59 -1.26 15.94
N ILE A 24 -1.55 -0.53 14.82
CA ILE A 24 -1.27 0.90 14.84
C ILE A 24 -2.54 1.64 14.47
N PHE A 25 -3.07 2.34 15.45
CA PHE A 25 -4.19 3.23 15.25
C PHE A 25 -3.64 4.64 15.06
N ASP A 26 -3.50 5.05 13.80
CA ASP A 26 -3.23 6.43 13.41
C ASP A 26 -4.53 7.08 12.93
N ILE A 27 -5.03 8.04 13.72
CA ILE A 27 -6.23 8.87 13.50
C ILE A 27 -6.19 9.61 12.15
N LEU A 28 -4.99 9.83 11.61
CA LEU A 28 -4.77 10.55 10.36
C LEU A 28 -4.69 9.63 9.15
N THR A 29 -4.28 8.36 9.32
CA THR A 29 -4.21 7.41 8.20
C THR A 29 -5.60 7.01 7.71
N PRO A 30 -5.90 7.19 6.41
CA PRO A 30 -7.22 6.87 5.86
C PRO A 30 -7.49 5.36 5.79
N ARG A 31 -6.49 4.52 6.05
CA ARG A 31 -6.57 3.08 5.83
C ARG A 31 -6.24 2.30 7.10
N PRO A 32 -7.19 1.53 7.64
CA PRO A 32 -6.96 0.57 8.71
C PRO A 32 -5.87 -0.45 8.36
N HIS A 33 -4.82 -0.51 9.18
CA HIS A 33 -3.69 -1.39 8.91
C HIS A 33 -3.01 -1.85 10.20
N PHE A 34 -2.43 -3.04 10.15
CA PHE A 34 -1.46 -3.52 11.12
C PHE A 34 -0.06 -3.23 10.60
N ILE A 35 0.88 -2.87 11.47
CA ILE A 35 2.30 -2.74 11.11
C ILE A 35 3.04 -3.99 11.59
N ILE A 36 3.83 -4.56 10.68
CA ILE A 36 4.71 -5.70 10.91
C ILE A 36 6.11 -5.14 11.09
N ILE A 37 6.65 -5.29 12.31
CA ILE A 37 7.90 -4.66 12.71
C ILE A 37 8.92 -5.74 13.02
N HIS A 38 10.14 -5.54 12.53
CA HIS A 38 11.29 -6.36 12.88
C HIS A 38 11.79 -6.01 14.29
N HIS A 39 12.11 -7.02 15.11
CA HIS A 39 12.55 -6.86 16.50
C HIS A 39 13.89 -6.13 16.61
N GLU A 40 14.78 -6.33 15.63
CA GLU A 40 16.01 -5.53 15.54
C GLU A 40 15.71 -4.16 14.93
N LYS A 41 16.06 -3.11 15.67
CA LYS A 41 15.77 -1.71 15.33
C LYS A 41 16.64 -1.13 14.20
N TYR A 42 17.47 -1.91 13.49
CA TYR A 42 18.54 -1.35 12.65
C TYR A 42 18.45 -1.66 11.13
N ARG A 43 18.47 -0.56 10.36
CA ARG A 43 19.18 -0.29 9.08
C ARG A 43 18.90 -1.04 7.76
N LYS A 44 18.01 -2.02 7.65
CA LYS A 44 17.71 -2.58 6.31
C LYS A 44 16.64 -1.76 5.57
N LEU A 45 16.88 -1.43 4.31
CA LEU A 45 15.89 -0.84 3.38
C LEU A 45 15.02 -1.90 2.70
N ASN A 46 15.49 -3.15 2.65
CA ASN A 46 14.86 -4.29 2.00
C ASN A 46 14.96 -5.52 2.90
N ALA A 47 14.02 -6.45 2.77
CA ALA A 47 14.07 -7.74 3.47
C ALA A 47 14.80 -8.82 2.65
N THR A 48 15.41 -9.75 3.37
CA THR A 48 15.98 -11.01 2.89
C THR A 48 14.88 -12.02 2.57
N GLU A 49 15.22 -13.12 1.89
CA GLU A 49 14.25 -14.18 1.58
C GLU A 49 13.59 -14.78 2.81
N ASN A 50 14.42 -15.03 3.83
CA ASN A 50 13.96 -15.60 5.08
C ASN A 50 13.04 -14.64 5.83
N GLU A 51 13.35 -13.35 5.83
CA GLU A 51 12.49 -12.32 6.44
C GLU A 51 11.14 -12.23 5.71
N ILE A 52 11.12 -12.28 4.38
CA ILE A 52 9.89 -12.32 3.60
C ILE A 52 9.07 -13.58 3.89
N GLN A 53 9.73 -14.74 3.98
CA GLN A 53 9.06 -15.99 4.38
C GLN A 53 8.40 -15.87 5.76
N GLN A 54 9.11 -15.34 6.76
CA GLN A 54 8.57 -15.17 8.10
C GLN A 54 7.37 -14.23 8.13
N ILE A 55 7.39 -13.15 7.35
CA ILE A 55 6.25 -12.24 7.20
C ILE A 55 5.07 -12.95 6.55
N ILE A 56 5.30 -13.74 5.49
CA ILE A 56 4.27 -14.54 4.84
C ILE A 56 3.62 -15.50 5.84
N GLU A 57 4.41 -16.23 6.63
CA GLU A 57 3.90 -17.18 7.62
C GLU A 57 3.08 -16.48 8.69
N LEU A 58 3.60 -15.37 9.24
CA LEU A 58 2.95 -14.56 10.25
C LEU A 58 1.59 -14.04 9.76
N ILE A 59 1.54 -13.50 8.53
CA ILE A 59 0.29 -13.01 7.94
C ILE A 59 -0.67 -14.14 7.62
N SER A 60 -0.16 -15.28 7.17
CA SER A 60 -0.99 -16.46 6.93
C SER A 60 -1.68 -16.93 8.20
N GLU A 61 -0.95 -17.03 9.31
CA GLU A 61 -1.51 -17.44 10.60
C GLU A 61 -2.53 -16.43 11.12
N PHE A 62 -2.25 -15.13 10.96
CA PHE A 62 -3.17 -14.07 11.33
C PHE A 62 -4.47 -14.09 10.52
N LEU A 63 -4.40 -14.20 9.19
CA LEU A 63 -5.61 -14.19 8.34
C LEU A 63 -6.48 -15.44 8.55
N LEU A 64 -5.86 -16.60 8.83
CA LEU A 64 -6.60 -17.82 9.15
C LEU A 64 -7.32 -17.75 10.50
N SER A 65 -6.74 -17.08 11.50
CA SER A 65 -7.39 -16.88 12.79
C SER A 65 -8.41 -15.74 12.79
N LYS A 66 -8.38 -14.89 11.76
CA LYS A 66 -9.27 -13.73 11.59
C LYS A 66 -9.94 -13.73 10.20
N PRO A 67 -10.83 -14.69 9.90
CA PRO A 67 -11.48 -14.80 8.59
C PRO A 67 -12.22 -13.53 8.14
N GLN A 68 -12.64 -12.68 9.08
CA GLN A 68 -13.28 -11.40 8.78
C GLN A 68 -12.40 -10.41 7.98
N TYR A 69 -11.07 -10.63 7.95
CA TYR A 69 -10.14 -9.82 7.16
C TYR A 69 -9.78 -10.44 5.80
N ASP A 70 -10.11 -11.71 5.58
CA ASP A 70 -9.50 -12.55 4.55
C ASP A 70 -9.81 -12.10 3.12
N ASN A 71 -11.04 -11.63 2.87
CA ASN A 71 -11.49 -11.31 1.51
C ASN A 71 -10.88 -10.03 0.93
N ASN A 72 -10.27 -9.18 1.76
CA ASN A 72 -9.89 -7.83 1.36
C ASN A 72 -8.52 -7.37 1.89
N ALA A 73 -7.72 -8.29 2.45
CA ALA A 73 -6.40 -7.97 2.96
C ALA A 73 -5.41 -7.58 1.84
N ILE A 74 -4.57 -6.60 2.15
CA ILE A 74 -3.49 -6.13 1.27
C ILE A 74 -2.21 -6.08 2.09
N LEU A 75 -1.24 -6.90 1.71
CA LEU A 75 0.10 -6.89 2.29
C LEU A 75 0.96 -5.89 1.51
N SER A 76 1.49 -4.88 2.19
CA SER A 76 2.31 -3.83 1.61
C SER A 76 3.71 -3.87 2.20
N PHE A 77 4.74 -3.92 1.37
CA PHE A 77 6.13 -3.77 1.81
C PHE A 77 6.63 -2.37 1.49
N HIS A 78 7.20 -1.69 2.47
CA HIS A 78 7.78 -0.37 2.28
C HIS A 78 9.25 -0.52 1.87
N CYS A 79 9.60 0.04 0.71
CA CYS A 79 10.95 0.04 0.18
C CYS A 79 11.41 1.49 -0.02
N GLY A 80 12.62 1.84 0.44
CA GLY A 80 13.14 3.21 0.35
C GLY A 80 12.56 4.17 1.39
N LYS A 81 12.70 5.49 1.17
CA LYS A 81 12.11 6.50 2.07
C LYS A 81 10.82 7.02 1.45
N TRP A 82 9.71 6.78 2.13
CA TRP A 82 8.41 7.36 1.80
C TRP A 82 8.12 8.53 2.75
N TYR A 83 7.47 9.61 2.25
CA TYR A 83 7.11 10.85 2.97
C TYR A 83 7.34 10.85 4.50
N GLN A 84 8.28 11.70 4.92
CA GLN A 84 8.72 12.00 6.29
C GLN A 84 9.74 11.04 6.94
N GLN A 85 10.67 11.67 7.65
CA GLN A 85 12.03 11.21 8.00
C GLN A 85 12.11 10.15 9.11
N ASN A 86 10.98 9.65 9.62
CA ASN A 86 10.92 8.92 10.89
C ASN A 86 10.92 7.39 10.74
N HIS A 87 10.51 6.84 9.60
CA HIS A 87 10.54 5.38 9.37
C HIS A 87 11.74 5.02 8.48
N LYS A 88 12.94 4.99 9.09
CA LYS A 88 14.19 4.65 8.40
C LYS A 88 14.41 3.14 8.24
N HIS A 89 13.41 2.32 8.51
CA HIS A 89 13.52 0.86 8.62
C HIS A 89 12.50 0.18 7.72
N PHE A 90 12.91 -0.94 7.13
CA PHE A 90 12.02 -1.88 6.48
C PHE A 90 10.87 -2.24 7.44
N HIS A 91 9.66 -2.11 6.94
CA HIS A 91 8.45 -2.52 7.62
C HIS A 91 7.40 -2.90 6.58
N ALA A 92 6.44 -3.72 7.01
CA ALA A 92 5.33 -4.13 6.17
C ALA A 92 4.02 -3.77 6.85
N HIS A 93 2.99 -3.53 6.04
CA HIS A 93 1.65 -3.20 6.51
C HIS A 93 0.70 -4.29 6.04
N LEU A 94 -0.21 -4.72 6.90
CA LEU A 94 -1.37 -5.48 6.49
C LEU A 94 -2.59 -4.57 6.56
N CYS A 95 -3.00 -4.05 5.42
CA CYS A 95 -4.21 -3.25 5.34
C CYS A 95 -5.43 -4.16 5.23
N VAL A 96 -6.46 -3.89 6.03
CA VAL A 96 -7.62 -4.78 6.20
C VAL A 96 -8.94 -3.99 6.11
N PRO A 97 -10.08 -4.70 6.00
CA PRO A 97 -11.38 -4.03 6.04
C PRO A 97 -11.63 -3.19 7.29
N LYS A 98 -12.19 -1.99 7.11
CA LYS A 98 -12.41 -1.01 8.17
C LYS A 98 -13.34 -1.48 9.27
N LYS A 99 -14.50 -2.03 8.89
CA LYS A 99 -15.53 -2.43 9.87
C LYS A 99 -15.02 -3.43 10.90
N PRO A 100 -14.45 -4.59 10.51
CA PRO A 100 -13.91 -5.54 11.50
C PRO A 100 -12.70 -4.96 12.25
N TYR A 101 -11.87 -4.12 11.62
CA TYR A 101 -10.73 -3.49 12.29
C TYR A 101 -11.17 -2.57 13.44
N CYS A 102 -12.16 -1.71 13.21
CA CYS A 102 -12.68 -0.82 14.23
C CYS A 102 -13.29 -1.59 15.41
N GLN A 103 -13.97 -2.71 15.15
CA GLN A 103 -14.50 -3.58 16.21
C GLN A 103 -13.38 -4.18 17.06
N GLU A 104 -12.32 -4.68 16.41
CA GLU A 104 -11.17 -5.25 17.11
C GLU A 104 -10.39 -4.21 17.92
N ALA A 105 -10.14 -3.03 17.34
CA ALA A 105 -9.52 -1.93 18.06
C ALA A 105 -10.31 -1.56 19.32
N LYS A 106 -11.65 -1.50 19.22
CA LYS A 106 -12.53 -1.24 20.36
C LYS A 106 -12.38 -2.29 21.46
N ILE A 107 -12.39 -3.58 21.10
CA ILE A 107 -12.21 -4.69 22.07
C ILE A 107 -10.86 -4.57 22.77
N MET A 108 -9.77 -4.40 22.00
CA MET A 108 -8.41 -4.33 22.56
C MET A 108 -8.22 -3.12 23.46
N ILE A 109 -8.72 -1.96 23.08
CA ILE A 109 -8.67 -0.75 23.91
C ILE A 109 -9.44 -1.00 25.21
N THR A 110 -10.71 -1.45 25.13
CA THR A 110 -11.55 -1.72 26.31
C THR A 110 -10.94 -2.77 27.25
N SER A 111 -10.27 -3.78 26.72
CA SER A 111 -9.59 -4.79 27.55
C SER A 111 -8.36 -4.24 28.30
N LYS A 112 -7.78 -3.13 27.85
CA LYS A 112 -6.64 -2.44 28.48
C LYS A 112 -7.05 -1.25 29.35
N THR A 113 -8.33 -0.85 29.36
CA THR A 113 -8.84 0.35 30.05
C THR A 113 -9.16 0.16 31.54
N THR A 114 -8.54 -0.78 32.26
CA THR A 114 -8.63 -0.82 33.74
C THR A 114 -7.90 0.36 34.42
N ASN A 115 -7.19 1.20 33.64
CA ASN A 115 -6.64 2.49 34.09
C ASN A 115 -7.36 3.66 33.39
N ASN A 116 -7.88 4.60 34.19
CA ASN A 116 -8.86 5.65 33.85
C ASN A 116 -8.49 6.65 32.72
N HIS A 117 -7.30 6.59 32.11
CA HIS A 117 -6.88 7.53 31.07
C HIS A 117 -7.37 7.20 29.64
N TRP A 118 -7.99 6.03 29.44
CA TRP A 118 -8.33 5.52 28.10
C TRP A 118 -9.81 5.70 27.70
N LEU A 119 -10.66 6.18 28.61
CA LEU A 119 -12.10 6.42 28.36
C LEU A 119 -12.34 7.41 27.20
N SER A 120 -11.46 8.41 27.02
CA SER A 120 -11.51 9.37 25.90
C SER A 120 -11.33 8.75 24.52
N SER A 121 -10.67 7.58 24.42
CA SER A 121 -10.46 6.87 23.16
C SER A 121 -11.69 6.04 22.75
N ILE A 122 -12.49 5.58 23.71
CA ILE A 122 -13.72 4.81 23.47
C ILE A 122 -14.86 5.71 22.98
N ASP A 123 -15.02 6.89 23.58
CA ASP A 123 -16.01 7.88 23.11
C ASP A 123 -15.69 8.38 21.70
N TYR A 124 -14.40 8.52 21.37
CA TYR A 124 -13.94 8.88 20.03
C TYR A 124 -14.11 7.74 19.00
N LEU A 125 -13.93 6.47 19.39
CA LEU A 125 -14.30 5.31 18.54
C LEU A 125 -15.79 5.28 18.20
N ASN A 126 -16.65 5.74 19.13
CA ASN A 126 -18.08 5.90 18.86
C ASN A 126 -18.34 7.12 17.95
N GLN A 127 -17.50 8.17 18.01
CA GLN A 127 -17.53 9.32 17.11
C GLN A 127 -17.06 9.00 15.67
N LEU A 128 -16.23 7.97 15.50
CA LEU A 128 -15.65 7.49 14.23
C LEU A 128 -16.68 7.05 13.17
N HIS A 129 -17.94 6.85 13.56
CA HIS A 129 -19.05 6.70 12.61
C HIS A 129 -19.35 8.01 11.85
N LYS A 130 -19.09 9.18 12.45
CA LYS A 130 -19.15 10.50 11.79
C LYS A 130 -17.98 10.72 10.81
N ASP A 131 -16.88 9.98 10.95
CA ASP A 131 -15.66 10.13 10.12
C ASP A 131 -15.76 9.55 8.71
N PHE A 132 -16.89 8.93 8.34
CA PHE A 132 -17.21 8.69 6.93
C PHE A 132 -17.18 10.01 6.14
N ILE A 133 -17.66 11.10 6.74
CA ILE A 133 -17.65 12.45 6.14
C ILE A 133 -16.22 12.99 6.03
N LEU A 134 -15.39 12.81 7.07
CA LEU A 134 -13.98 13.24 7.04
C LEU A 134 -13.14 12.44 6.04
N SER A 135 -13.43 11.15 5.85
CA SER A 135 -12.74 10.34 4.83
C SER A 135 -13.04 10.84 3.41
N LYS A 136 -14.27 11.28 3.15
CA LYS A 136 -14.66 11.89 1.87
C LYS A 136 -14.00 13.24 1.67
N ILE A 137 -13.90 14.07 2.71
CA ILE A 137 -13.19 15.37 2.64
C ILE A 137 -11.69 15.17 2.41
N LYS A 138 -11.04 14.27 3.18
CA LYS A 138 -9.62 13.92 3.00
C LYS A 138 -9.37 13.37 1.60
N TYR A 139 -10.26 12.52 1.10
CA TYR A 139 -10.17 11.99 -0.25
C TYR A 139 -10.33 13.08 -1.30
N ASN A 140 -11.33 13.95 -1.20
CA ASN A 140 -11.50 15.07 -2.13
C ASN A 140 -10.27 15.98 -2.13
N HIS A 141 -9.69 16.25 -0.96
CA HIS A 141 -8.45 17.01 -0.85
C HIS A 141 -7.29 16.30 -1.57
N TYR A 142 -7.12 15.00 -1.35
CA TYR A 142 -6.13 14.18 -2.04
C TYR A 142 -6.33 14.19 -3.56
N GLN A 143 -7.57 13.97 -4.01
CA GLN A 143 -7.95 13.94 -5.42
C GLN A 143 -7.65 15.30 -6.08
N ASN A 144 -8.05 16.40 -5.45
CA ASN A 144 -7.76 17.75 -5.93
C ASN A 144 -6.25 18.02 -6.00
N LYS A 145 -5.49 17.61 -4.99
CA LYS A 145 -4.03 17.75 -5.00
C LYS A 145 -3.40 16.98 -6.17
N CYS A 146 -3.84 15.75 -6.41
CA CYS A 146 -3.35 14.92 -7.53
C CYS A 146 -3.72 15.54 -8.88
N ILE A 147 -4.94 16.06 -9.03
CA ILE A 147 -5.40 16.73 -10.26
C ILE A 147 -4.55 17.97 -10.54
N SER A 148 -4.34 18.84 -9.54
CA SER A 148 -3.48 20.01 -9.68
C SER A 148 -2.05 19.62 -10.05
N MET A 149 -1.51 18.56 -9.43
CA MET A 149 -0.19 18.03 -9.76
C MET A 149 -0.11 17.49 -11.19
N ALA A 150 -1.18 16.85 -11.68
CA ALA A 150 -1.26 16.32 -13.04
C ALA A 150 -1.15 17.46 -14.06
N TYR A 151 -1.91 18.55 -13.88
CA TYR A 151 -1.80 19.72 -14.75
C TYR A 151 -0.39 20.34 -14.75
N LEU A 152 0.31 20.33 -13.61
CA LEU A 152 1.71 20.79 -13.56
C LEU A 152 2.66 19.83 -14.28
N CYS A 153 2.56 18.53 -14.02
CA CYS A 153 3.48 17.53 -14.55
C CYS A 153 3.28 17.28 -16.06
N PHE A 154 2.05 17.35 -16.57
CA PHE A 154 1.75 17.09 -17.98
C PHE A 154 2.19 18.23 -18.90
N ASN A 155 2.35 19.43 -18.35
CA ASN A 155 2.90 20.60 -19.06
C ASN A 155 4.41 20.76 -18.86
N ASP A 156 5.05 19.90 -18.07
CA ASP A 156 6.49 19.96 -17.81
C ASP A 156 7.26 19.24 -18.92
N PRO A 157 8.23 19.89 -19.60
CA PRO A 157 9.03 19.26 -20.66
C PRO A 157 9.93 18.13 -20.14
N ILE A 158 10.14 18.03 -18.83
CA ILE A 158 10.97 17.03 -18.20
C ILE A 158 10.16 15.75 -17.96
N SER A 159 10.24 14.83 -18.93
CA SER A 159 9.75 13.45 -18.80
C SER A 159 10.88 12.50 -18.38
N TYR A 160 10.61 11.66 -17.39
CA TYR A 160 11.52 10.60 -16.94
C TYR A 160 10.94 9.22 -17.23
N TYR A 161 10.35 9.04 -18.42
CA TYR A 161 9.67 7.81 -18.78
C TYR A 161 10.61 6.59 -18.72
N VAL A 162 10.26 5.63 -17.85
CA VAL A 162 10.86 4.29 -17.85
C VAL A 162 9.83 3.33 -18.41
N PRO A 163 10.06 2.70 -19.57
CA PRO A 163 9.04 1.87 -20.20
C PRO A 163 8.73 0.61 -19.39
N LEU A 164 7.45 0.43 -19.04
CA LEU A 164 7.01 -0.70 -18.23
C LEU A 164 7.23 -2.05 -18.92
N TYR A 165 7.22 -2.09 -20.26
CA TYR A 165 7.43 -3.32 -21.02
C TYR A 165 8.81 -3.94 -20.79
N GLU A 166 9.81 -3.14 -20.40
CA GLU A 166 11.16 -3.64 -20.05
C GLU A 166 11.12 -4.60 -18.85
N PHE A 167 10.06 -4.52 -18.04
CA PHE A 167 9.85 -5.36 -16.87
C PHE A 167 8.86 -6.48 -17.10
N ASN A 168 8.29 -6.60 -18.31
CA ASN A 168 7.39 -7.69 -18.60
C ASN A 168 8.17 -8.99 -18.74
N THR A 169 7.82 -9.98 -17.91
CA THR A 169 8.46 -11.29 -17.93
C THR A 169 7.49 -12.34 -18.48
N SER A 170 7.94 -13.59 -18.61
CA SER A 170 7.04 -14.71 -18.91
C SER A 170 5.98 -14.95 -17.82
N LYS A 171 6.15 -14.39 -16.62
CA LYS A 171 5.25 -14.57 -15.46
C LYS A 171 4.40 -13.36 -15.13
N PHE A 172 4.89 -12.14 -15.41
CA PHE A 172 4.27 -10.90 -14.96
C PHE A 172 4.23 -9.84 -16.04
N THR A 173 3.22 -8.97 -15.95
CA THR A 173 3.11 -7.76 -16.75
C THR A 173 2.80 -6.56 -15.86
N LEU A 174 3.53 -5.46 -16.05
CA LEU A 174 3.24 -4.17 -15.42
C LEU A 174 2.32 -3.34 -16.32
N VAL A 175 1.36 -2.66 -15.70
CA VAL A 175 0.34 -1.85 -16.39
C VAL A 175 0.06 -0.56 -15.62
N PHE A 176 -0.28 0.51 -16.34
CA PHE A 176 -0.78 1.72 -15.69
C PHE A 176 -2.25 1.55 -15.32
N LEU A 177 -2.60 1.85 -14.07
CA LEU A 177 -4.00 1.85 -13.64
C LEU A 177 -4.66 3.15 -14.09
N ALA A 178 -5.83 3.04 -14.73
CA ALA A 178 -6.59 4.19 -15.22
C ALA A 178 -7.19 5.01 -14.08
N SER A 179 -7.39 4.39 -12.92
CA SER A 179 -8.12 4.94 -11.81
C SER A 179 -7.30 4.93 -10.53
N SER A 180 -6.01 5.25 -10.60
CA SER A 180 -5.18 5.62 -9.45
C SER A 180 -3.76 5.91 -9.91
N PRO A 181 -2.96 6.65 -9.13
CA PRO A 181 -1.54 6.87 -9.43
C PRO A 181 -0.71 5.64 -9.02
N ARG A 182 -0.97 4.51 -9.67
CA ARG A 182 -0.39 3.19 -9.32
C ARG A 182 -0.08 2.38 -10.57
N ILE A 183 0.94 1.53 -10.45
CA ILE A 183 1.28 0.54 -11.47
C ILE A 183 0.72 -0.80 -11.03
N GLY A 184 -0.22 -1.35 -11.79
CA GLY A 184 -0.81 -2.67 -11.56
C GLY A 184 0.12 -3.80 -12.00
N ILE A 185 -0.09 -4.98 -11.41
CA ILE A 185 0.66 -6.19 -11.75
C ILE A 185 -0.31 -7.29 -12.16
N ILE A 186 -0.16 -7.77 -13.39
CA ILE A 186 -0.91 -8.90 -13.93
C ILE A 186 -0.04 -10.16 -13.82
N ALA A 187 -0.59 -11.21 -13.22
CA ALA A 187 -0.01 -12.54 -13.24
C ALA A 187 -0.42 -13.29 -14.52
N LYS A 188 0.55 -13.79 -15.29
CA LYS A 188 0.29 -14.59 -16.51
C LYS A 188 -0.03 -16.06 -16.22
N LYS A 189 0.18 -16.50 -14.97
CA LYS A 189 -0.08 -17.86 -14.47
C LYS A 189 -0.83 -17.78 -13.15
N THR A 190 -1.67 -18.78 -12.87
CA THR A 190 -2.57 -18.80 -11.71
C THR A 190 -1.91 -19.23 -10.39
N ASN A 191 -0.78 -19.94 -10.45
CA ASN A 191 -0.05 -20.41 -9.27
C ASN A 191 1.30 -19.70 -9.16
N ILE A 192 1.28 -18.50 -8.60
CA ILE A 192 2.49 -17.71 -8.35
C ILE A 192 2.77 -17.66 -6.85
N ASP A 193 4.01 -17.99 -6.48
CA ASP A 193 4.51 -17.82 -5.13
C ASP A 193 4.66 -16.33 -4.80
N LEU A 194 4.15 -15.91 -3.63
CA LEU A 194 4.25 -14.54 -3.16
C LEU A 194 5.69 -14.04 -3.10
N LYS A 195 6.66 -14.89 -2.73
CA LYS A 195 8.09 -14.56 -2.74
C LYS A 195 8.55 -14.17 -4.13
N ILE A 196 8.21 -14.96 -5.14
CA ILE A 196 8.59 -14.70 -6.54
C ILE A 196 8.05 -13.34 -6.98
N LEU A 197 6.80 -13.02 -6.62
CA LEU A 197 6.19 -11.74 -6.92
C LEU A 197 6.85 -10.57 -6.15
N TYR A 198 7.15 -10.75 -4.86
CA TYR A 198 7.90 -9.76 -4.09
C TYR A 198 9.26 -9.45 -4.73
N TYR A 199 10.02 -10.48 -5.11
CA TYR A 199 11.32 -10.30 -5.77
C TYR A 199 11.21 -9.57 -7.09
N PHE A 200 10.20 -9.91 -7.90
CA PHE A 200 9.91 -9.20 -9.13
C PHE A 200 9.70 -7.69 -8.87
N MET A 201 8.86 -7.35 -7.89
CA MET A 201 8.58 -5.95 -7.52
C MET A 201 9.77 -5.23 -6.91
N ASN A 202 10.58 -5.93 -6.10
CA ASN A 202 11.79 -5.36 -5.51
C ASN A 202 12.86 -5.10 -6.58
N ASN A 203 13.02 -5.98 -7.56
CA ASN A 203 13.92 -5.76 -8.69
C ASN A 203 13.49 -4.60 -9.57
N PHE A 204 12.17 -4.45 -9.81
CA PHE A 204 11.62 -3.24 -10.42
C PHE A 204 12.06 -2.00 -9.62
N TYR A 205 11.78 -1.97 -8.30
CA TYR A 205 12.15 -0.84 -7.44
C TYR A 205 13.65 -0.50 -7.52
N LEU A 206 14.54 -1.50 -7.43
CA LEU A 206 15.98 -1.29 -7.49
C LEU A 206 16.43 -0.68 -8.83
N LEU A 207 15.88 -1.17 -9.95
CA LEU A 207 16.21 -0.63 -11.26
C LEU A 207 15.69 0.80 -11.43
N VAL A 208 14.44 1.04 -11.04
CA VAL A 208 13.83 2.37 -11.05
C VAL A 208 14.67 3.35 -10.23
N ARG A 209 15.01 2.97 -9.00
CA ARG A 209 15.83 3.80 -8.11
C ARG A 209 17.16 4.17 -8.77
N LYS A 210 17.83 3.19 -9.37
CA LYS A 210 19.09 3.40 -10.09
C LYS A 210 18.93 4.36 -11.27
N LYS A 211 17.88 4.21 -12.08
CA LYS A 211 17.61 5.11 -13.21
C LYS A 211 17.32 6.53 -12.72
N LEU A 212 16.48 6.69 -11.69
CA LEU A 212 16.12 8.01 -11.16
C LEU A 212 17.29 8.72 -10.48
N SER A 213 18.15 7.99 -9.75
CA SER A 213 19.33 8.59 -9.10
C SER A 213 20.35 9.14 -10.09
N LEU A 214 20.41 8.57 -11.31
CA LEU A 214 21.28 9.09 -12.37
C LEU A 214 20.75 10.40 -12.97
N ILE A 215 19.45 10.67 -12.81
CA ILE A 215 18.79 11.79 -13.45
C ILE A 215 18.66 12.99 -12.51
N ASN A 216 18.30 12.75 -11.25
CA ASN A 216 18.12 13.84 -10.27
C ASN A 216 18.38 13.35 -8.84
N SER A 217 19.28 14.04 -8.13
CA SER A 217 19.67 13.72 -6.75
C SER A 217 18.51 13.80 -5.75
N LEU A 218 17.44 14.54 -6.08
CA LEU A 218 16.20 14.56 -5.30
C LEU A 218 15.54 13.18 -5.19
N TYR A 219 15.84 12.25 -6.11
CA TYR A 219 15.33 10.88 -6.09
C TYR A 219 16.26 9.87 -5.41
N GLU A 220 17.37 10.29 -4.79
CA GLU A 220 18.22 9.38 -3.98
C GLU A 220 17.43 8.68 -2.87
N ASN A 221 16.39 9.35 -2.38
CA ASN A 221 15.48 8.88 -1.35
C ASN A 221 14.19 8.29 -1.91
N PHE A 222 14.13 7.94 -3.20
CA PHE A 222 12.95 7.31 -3.80
C PHE A 222 12.47 6.10 -2.97
N GLY A 223 11.16 6.07 -2.72
CA GLY A 223 10.50 4.98 -2.01
C GLY A 223 9.18 4.60 -2.67
N VAL A 224 8.75 3.37 -2.40
CA VAL A 224 7.50 2.80 -2.93
C VAL A 224 6.85 1.87 -1.90
N HIS A 225 5.55 1.67 -2.07
CA HIS A 225 4.84 0.57 -1.46
C HIS A 225 4.64 -0.55 -2.49
N LEU A 226 5.10 -1.75 -2.15
CA LEU A 226 4.88 -2.96 -2.91
C LEU A 226 3.65 -3.68 -2.34
N CYS A 227 2.48 -3.45 -2.93
CA CYS A 227 1.20 -3.94 -2.40
C CYS A 227 0.71 -5.21 -3.11
N LEU A 228 0.29 -6.20 -2.33
CA LEU A 228 -0.13 -7.52 -2.77
C LEU A 228 -1.50 -7.85 -2.22
N TYR A 229 -2.39 -8.39 -3.05
CA TYR A 229 -3.68 -8.89 -2.57
C TYR A 229 -3.47 -10.30 -2.03
N VAL A 230 -3.81 -10.50 -0.76
CA VAL A 230 -3.51 -11.76 -0.06
C VAL A 230 -4.74 -12.29 0.66
N ARG A 231 -4.78 -13.61 0.82
CA ARG A 231 -5.70 -14.32 1.73
C ARG A 231 -4.95 -15.43 2.47
N GLY A 232 -5.42 -15.78 3.65
CA GLY A 232 -5.02 -16.98 4.37
C GLY A 232 -5.52 -18.23 3.65
N ARG A 233 -4.70 -19.28 3.57
CA ARG A 233 -5.12 -20.55 2.97
C ARG A 233 -4.84 -21.76 3.85
N LYS A 234 -3.60 -21.92 4.29
CA LYS A 234 -3.14 -22.96 5.21
C LYS A 234 -2.08 -22.37 6.14
N LYS A 235 -1.83 -22.99 7.29
CA LYS A 235 -0.74 -22.56 8.18
C LYS A 235 0.56 -22.44 7.36
N ASN A 236 1.26 -21.31 7.46
CA ASN A 236 2.47 -20.97 6.71
C ASN A 236 2.29 -20.73 5.19
N GLN A 237 1.07 -20.51 4.69
CA GLN A 237 0.81 -20.26 3.26
C GLN A 237 -0.23 -19.14 3.04
N THR A 238 0.23 -18.00 2.56
CA THR A 238 -0.64 -16.99 1.95
C THR A 238 -0.87 -17.29 0.47
N HIS A 239 -2.05 -16.97 -0.02
CA HIS A 239 -2.38 -17.08 -1.44
C HIS A 239 -2.56 -15.69 -2.04
N LEU A 240 -2.04 -15.50 -3.26
CA LEU A 240 -2.31 -14.29 -4.03
C LEU A 240 -3.77 -14.27 -4.48
N CYS A 241 -4.43 -13.14 -4.27
CA CYS A 241 -5.78 -12.90 -4.75
C CYS A 241 -5.72 -12.06 -6.02
N GLU A 242 -6.69 -12.29 -6.90
CA GLU A 242 -6.91 -11.43 -8.04
C GLU A 242 -8.03 -10.44 -7.72
N ARG A 243 -7.85 -9.18 -8.11
CA ARG A 243 -8.93 -8.19 -8.13
C ARG A 243 -9.02 -7.57 -9.51
N TYR A 244 -10.24 -7.18 -9.89
CA TYR A 244 -10.43 -6.46 -11.13
C TYR A 244 -10.04 -5.00 -10.95
N ASP A 245 -9.28 -4.49 -11.91
CA ASP A 245 -8.95 -3.08 -12.01
C ASP A 245 -8.93 -2.64 -13.48
N ARG A 246 -9.03 -1.32 -13.69
CA ARG A 246 -9.08 -0.69 -15.00
C ARG A 246 -7.69 -0.25 -15.39
N ILE A 247 -7.21 -0.70 -16.54
CA ILE A 247 -5.87 -0.39 -17.05
C ILE A 247 -5.94 0.45 -18.31
N LEU A 248 -4.88 1.22 -18.54
CA LEU A 248 -4.67 1.99 -19.77
C LEU A 248 -3.99 1.09 -20.82
N ILE A 249 -4.50 1.10 -22.06
CA ILE A 249 -3.94 0.32 -23.17
C ILE A 249 -3.40 1.27 -24.25
N ASN A 250 -2.11 1.07 -24.60
CA ASN A 250 -1.33 1.95 -25.47
C ASN A 250 -1.88 2.01 -26.90
N ASP A 251 -2.36 0.88 -27.41
CA ASP A 251 -2.63 0.72 -28.84
C ASP A 251 -3.99 1.27 -29.28
N SER A 252 -4.84 1.74 -28.34
CA SER A 252 -6.22 2.10 -28.67
C SER A 252 -6.81 3.26 -27.87
N ASN A 253 -6.08 3.90 -26.95
CA ASN A 253 -6.65 4.89 -26.02
C ASN A 253 -7.89 4.34 -25.28
N GLN A 254 -7.91 3.03 -25.03
CA GLN A 254 -9.00 2.34 -24.36
C GLN A 254 -8.61 1.97 -22.93
N ILE A 255 -9.66 1.79 -22.13
CA ILE A 255 -9.58 1.25 -20.79
C ILE A 255 -10.07 -0.18 -20.84
N LYS A 256 -9.31 -1.09 -20.23
CA LYS A 256 -9.72 -2.50 -20.11
C LYS A 256 -9.81 -2.90 -18.65
N LEU A 257 -10.85 -3.67 -18.33
CA LEU A 257 -10.96 -4.33 -17.04
C LEU A 257 -10.13 -5.61 -17.07
N VAL A 258 -9.16 -5.73 -16.17
CA VAL A 258 -8.28 -6.90 -16.07
C VAL A 258 -8.13 -7.34 -14.62
N ARG A 259 -7.69 -8.58 -14.42
CA ARG A 259 -7.34 -9.08 -13.09
C ARG A 259 -5.89 -8.74 -12.78
N ILE A 260 -5.67 -8.13 -11.63
CA ILE A 260 -4.35 -7.83 -11.08
C ILE A 260 -4.17 -8.52 -9.73
N VAL A 261 -2.93 -8.87 -9.39
CA VAL A 261 -2.55 -9.55 -8.14
C VAL A 261 -1.97 -8.59 -7.09
N GLY A 262 -1.78 -7.33 -7.47
CA GLY A 262 -1.17 -6.32 -6.64
C GLY A 262 -0.85 -5.06 -7.45
N TYR A 263 -0.22 -4.10 -6.79
CA TYR A 263 0.21 -2.84 -7.39
C TYR A 263 1.44 -2.27 -6.70
N ILE A 264 2.13 -1.39 -7.41
CA ILE A 264 3.21 -0.56 -6.90
C ILE A 264 2.67 0.86 -6.76
N GLN A 265 2.75 1.42 -5.56
CA GLN A 265 2.41 2.80 -5.30
C GLN A 265 3.69 3.61 -5.10
N MET A 266 3.85 4.63 -5.93
CA MET A 266 4.97 5.58 -5.93
C MET A 266 4.45 7.00 -5.68
N ASP A 267 5.34 7.93 -5.38
CA ASP A 267 4.97 9.33 -5.14
C ASP A 267 4.12 9.84 -6.32
N GLU A 268 3.05 10.58 -6.02
CA GLU A 268 2.08 11.00 -7.04
C GLU A 268 2.72 11.86 -8.12
N GLN A 269 3.65 12.74 -7.76
CA GLN A 269 4.34 13.59 -8.74
C GLN A 269 5.20 12.72 -9.66
N LEU A 270 5.91 11.75 -9.11
CA LEU A 270 6.73 10.83 -9.90
C LEU A 270 5.87 9.95 -10.82
N TYR A 271 4.76 9.40 -10.33
CA TYR A 271 3.83 8.62 -11.16
C TYR A 271 3.36 9.42 -12.37
N LEU A 272 2.94 10.67 -12.14
CA LEU A 272 2.41 11.52 -13.20
C LEU A 272 3.47 11.89 -14.25
N ARG A 273 4.73 12.10 -13.83
CA ARG A 273 5.87 12.32 -14.75
C ARG A 273 6.25 11.06 -15.53
N TRP A 274 5.90 9.88 -15.02
CA TRP A 274 6.17 8.59 -15.63
C TRP A 274 5.05 8.07 -16.51
N LEU A 275 3.84 8.59 -16.34
CA LEU A 275 2.71 8.24 -17.18
C LEU A 275 3.01 8.68 -18.63
N PRO A 276 2.95 7.78 -19.63
CA PRO A 276 3.06 8.15 -21.03
C PRO A 276 2.11 9.28 -21.41
N THR A 277 2.58 10.24 -22.21
CA THR A 277 1.81 11.41 -22.64
C THR A 277 0.49 11.05 -23.30
N ILE A 278 0.48 9.97 -24.08
CA ILE A 278 -0.73 9.41 -24.70
C ILE A 278 -1.84 9.07 -23.70
N PHE A 279 -1.49 8.76 -22.44
CA PHE A 279 -2.44 8.40 -21.39
C PHE A 279 -2.88 9.56 -20.50
N HIS A 280 -2.24 10.73 -20.58
CA HIS A 280 -2.46 11.84 -19.64
C HIS A 280 -3.94 12.22 -19.54
N GLN A 281 -4.59 12.50 -20.67
CA GLN A 281 -5.98 12.95 -20.67
C GLN A 281 -6.95 11.85 -20.22
N ILE A 282 -6.72 10.60 -20.65
CA ILE A 282 -7.59 9.46 -20.32
C ILE A 282 -7.49 9.17 -18.82
N TRP A 283 -6.28 9.12 -18.28
CA TRP A 283 -6.06 8.92 -16.86
C TRP A 283 -6.71 10.04 -16.04
N LEU A 284 -6.54 11.31 -16.43
CA LEU A 284 -7.13 12.44 -15.72
C LEU A 284 -8.66 12.34 -15.67
N ASN A 285 -9.29 12.06 -16.82
CA ASN A 285 -10.73 11.89 -16.92
C ASN A 285 -11.23 10.74 -16.04
N GLU A 286 -10.51 9.60 -16.02
CA GLU A 286 -10.90 8.44 -15.21
C GLU A 286 -10.66 8.65 -13.73
N PHE A 287 -9.53 9.23 -13.35
CA PHE A 287 -9.20 9.53 -11.96
C PHE A 287 -10.21 10.52 -11.34
N GLN A 288 -10.69 11.51 -12.10
CA GLN A 288 -11.74 12.43 -11.66
C GLN A 288 -13.08 11.73 -11.40
N LYS A 289 -13.49 10.82 -12.29
CA LYS A 289 -14.76 10.07 -12.16
C LYS A 289 -14.73 9.02 -11.06
N SER A 290 -13.54 8.58 -10.68
CA SER A 290 -13.40 7.44 -9.79
C SER A 290 -13.66 7.84 -8.35
N GLN A 291 -14.58 7.11 -7.70
CA GLN A 291 -14.75 7.17 -6.27
C GLN A 291 -13.75 6.22 -5.62
N HIS A 292 -12.51 6.67 -5.34
CA HIS A 292 -11.55 5.88 -4.55
C HIS A 292 -11.83 5.98 -3.05
N LEU A 293 -13.11 5.92 -2.65
CA LEU A 293 -13.40 5.56 -1.28
C LEU A 293 -12.83 4.17 -1.10
N VAL A 294 -11.72 4.10 -0.37
CA VAL A 294 -11.00 2.88 -0.04
C VAL A 294 -12.02 1.94 0.62
N GLN A 295 -12.71 1.12 -0.17
CA GLN A 295 -13.63 0.08 0.29
C GLN A 295 -12.83 -1.14 0.78
N THR A 296 -11.76 -0.86 1.54
CA THR A 296 -11.24 -1.82 2.51
C THR A 296 -11.57 -1.25 3.87
#